data_AF-A0A925KAD8-F1
#
_entry.id   AF-A0A925KAD8-F1
#
_cell.length_a   1.000
_cell.length_b   1.000
_cell.length_c   1.000
_cell.angle_alpha   90.00
_cell.angle_beta   90.00
_cell.angle_gamma   90.00
#
_symmetry.space_group_name_H-M   'P 1'
#
loop_
_entity.id
_entity.type
_entity.pdbx_description
1 polymer ?
#
loop_
_entity_poly.entity_id
_entity_poly.type
_entity_poly.pdbx_seq_one_letter_code
_entity_poly.pdbx_strand_id
1 'polypeptide(L)'
;LQAAEVLGFTVHVSTPGGYEVDPAVAGVRDRGCYKVFNHPLEACEGAHLVTTDVWTSMGYEAENEERCKAFIDWCVDEEMMAVAQPDALFMHCLPAHRGEEVTAEVIDGPQSVVWDEAENRMHVQKALMEYLLLGRIG
;
A
#
# COMPACT_ATOMS: atom_id res chain seq x y z
N LEU A 1 -8.71 -2.12 -0.74
CA LEU A 1 -9.83 -2.64 0.10
C LEU A 1 -10.76 -3.58 -0.67
N GLN A 2 -11.36 -3.17 -1.79
CA GLN A 2 -12.23 -4.05 -2.60
C GLN A 2 -11.59 -5.38 -3.01
N ALA A 3 -10.30 -5.37 -3.40
CA ALA A 3 -9.58 -6.61 -3.70
C ALA A 3 -9.53 -7.58 -2.52
N ALA A 4 -9.46 -7.07 -1.28
CA ALA A 4 -9.46 -7.88 -0.06
C ALA A 4 -10.80 -8.60 0.14
N GLU A 5 -11.91 -7.90 -0.10
CA GLU A 5 -13.26 -8.47 -0.07
C GLU A 5 -13.44 -9.56 -1.14
N VAL A 6 -12.94 -9.35 -2.35
CA VAL A 6 -13.08 -10.31 -3.46
C VAL A 6 -12.19 -11.53 -3.29
N LEU A 7 -10.96 -11.34 -2.82
CA LEU A 7 -9.92 -12.39 -2.77
C LEU A 7 -9.78 -13.04 -1.39
N GLY A 8 -10.50 -12.55 -0.37
CA GLY A 8 -10.58 -13.18 0.96
C GLY A 8 -9.36 -12.96 1.85
N PHE A 9 -8.58 -11.89 1.63
CA PHE A 9 -7.51 -11.49 2.54
C PHE A 9 -7.95 -10.33 3.44
N THR A 10 -7.19 -10.06 4.51
CA THR A 10 -7.44 -8.94 5.42
C THR A 10 -6.42 -7.83 5.21
N VAL A 11 -6.88 -6.58 5.09
CA VAL A 11 -6.00 -5.41 5.04
C VAL A 11 -5.92 -4.75 6.41
N HIS A 12 -4.72 -4.55 6.92
CA HIS A 12 -4.50 -3.65 8.05
C HIS A 12 -4.26 -2.24 7.51
N VAL A 13 -4.98 -1.26 8.03
CA VAL A 13 -4.88 0.13 7.60
C VAL A 13 -4.53 1.00 8.80
N SER A 14 -3.54 1.85 8.64
CA SER A 14 -3.23 2.92 9.59
C SER A 14 -3.01 4.21 8.80
N THR A 15 -3.55 5.31 9.31
CA THR A 15 -3.43 6.65 8.74
C THR A 15 -3.34 7.67 9.87
N PRO A 16 -2.69 8.83 9.66
CA PRO A 16 -2.78 9.93 10.60
C PRO A 16 -4.22 10.41 10.77
N GLY A 17 -4.51 11.05 11.90
CA GLY A 17 -5.83 11.61 12.17
C GLY A 17 -6.24 12.64 11.11
N GLY A 18 -7.46 12.54 10.61
CA GLY A 18 -7.98 13.37 9.52
C GLY A 18 -7.70 12.84 8.11
N TYR A 19 -6.97 11.73 7.98
CA TYR A 19 -6.69 11.04 6.71
C TYR A 19 -7.30 9.63 6.67
N GLU A 20 -8.31 9.37 7.50
CA GLU A 20 -8.93 8.06 7.61
C GLU A 20 -9.63 7.64 6.31
N VAL A 21 -9.73 6.32 6.11
CA VAL A 21 -10.52 5.75 5.03
C VAL A 21 -11.99 6.13 5.21
N ASP A 22 -12.56 6.85 4.25
CA ASP A 22 -14.00 7.06 4.16
C ASP A 22 -14.69 5.75 3.70
N PRO A 23 -15.48 5.09 4.56
CA PRO A 23 -16.15 3.84 4.19
C PRO A 23 -17.14 4.00 3.03
N ALA A 24 -17.71 5.20 2.84
CA ALA A 24 -18.61 5.48 1.72
C ALA A 24 -17.87 5.48 0.38
N VAL A 25 -16.58 5.86 0.38
CA VAL A 25 -15.71 5.89 -0.80
C VAL A 25 -14.97 4.57 -1.00
N ALA A 26 -14.64 3.85 0.09
CA ALA A 26 -13.90 2.59 0.06
C ALA A 26 -14.60 1.49 -0.75
N GLY A 27 -15.93 1.57 -0.91
CA GLY A 27 -16.70 0.72 -1.81
C GLY A 27 -16.70 -0.76 -1.43
N VAL A 28 -16.45 -1.08 -0.16
CA VAL A 28 -16.50 -2.43 0.41
C VAL A 28 -17.82 -2.65 1.15
N ARG A 29 -18.41 -3.85 1.05
CA ARG A 29 -19.65 -4.20 1.75
C ARG A 29 -19.37 -4.95 3.06
N ASP A 30 -18.39 -5.84 3.03
CA ASP A 30 -17.90 -6.55 4.20
C ASP A 30 -16.85 -5.74 4.96
N ARG A 31 -17.14 -5.37 6.20
CA ARG A 31 -16.17 -4.70 7.09
C ARG A 31 -15.14 -5.67 7.68
N GLY A 32 -15.33 -6.98 7.52
CA GLY A 32 -14.37 -7.99 7.96
C GLY A 32 -13.09 -8.06 7.10
N CYS A 33 -13.10 -7.47 5.90
CA CYS A 33 -11.96 -7.51 4.99
C CYS A 33 -10.83 -6.53 5.34
N TYR A 34 -11.02 -5.66 6.36
CA TYR A 34 -9.97 -4.77 6.84
C TYR A 34 -10.10 -4.44 8.33
N LYS A 35 -8.98 -3.99 8.92
CA LYS A 35 -8.89 -3.52 10.30
C LYS A 35 -8.16 -2.18 10.32
N VAL A 36 -8.64 -1.26 11.14
CA VAL A 36 -8.03 0.06 11.30
C VAL A 36 -7.24 0.11 12.61
N PHE A 37 -6.04 0.66 12.54
CA PHE A 37 -5.11 0.82 13.65
C PHE A 37 -4.73 2.29 13.80
N ASN A 38 -4.45 2.71 15.03
CA ASN A 38 -4.04 4.10 15.29
C ASN A 38 -2.54 4.30 15.07
N HIS A 39 -1.74 3.25 15.27
CA HIS A 39 -0.29 3.28 15.10
C HIS A 39 0.14 2.41 13.91
N PRO A 40 1.04 2.90 13.04
CA PRO A 40 1.49 2.15 11.87
C PRO A 40 2.24 0.86 12.23
N LEU A 41 2.99 0.85 13.34
CA LEU A 41 3.62 -0.37 13.85
C LEU A 41 2.61 -1.47 14.19
N GLU A 42 1.47 -1.13 14.80
CA GLU A 42 0.40 -2.10 15.10
C GLU A 42 -0.24 -2.66 13.82
N ALA A 43 -0.33 -1.84 12.76
CA ALA A 43 -0.83 -2.32 11.47
C ALA A 43 0.14 -3.29 10.79
N CYS A 44 1.45 -3.09 10.97
CA CYS A 44 2.50 -3.94 10.40
C CYS A 44 2.69 -5.25 11.17
N GLU A 45 2.29 -5.32 12.45
CA GLU A 45 2.51 -6.50 13.29
C GLU A 45 1.94 -7.78 12.66
N GLY A 46 2.83 -8.73 12.36
CA GLY A 46 2.48 -10.02 11.76
C GLY A 46 1.92 -9.95 10.33
N ALA A 47 2.05 -8.81 9.64
CA ALA A 47 1.63 -8.66 8.24
C ALA A 47 2.52 -9.50 7.32
N HIS A 48 1.93 -10.10 6.28
CA HIS A 48 2.66 -10.83 5.23
C HIS A 48 3.15 -9.89 4.11
N LEU A 49 2.62 -8.67 4.09
CA LEU A 49 2.89 -7.68 3.07
C LEU A 49 2.66 -6.30 3.65
N VAL A 50 3.65 -5.43 3.55
CA VAL A 50 3.56 -4.02 3.92
C VAL A 50 3.56 -3.20 2.64
N THR A 51 2.61 -2.29 2.51
CA THR A 51 2.52 -1.39 1.37
C THR A 51 2.19 0.01 1.82
N THR A 52 2.77 0.98 1.13
CA THR A 52 2.56 2.41 1.33
C THR A 52 2.52 3.11 -0.03
N ASP A 53 2.19 4.40 -0.04
CA ASP A 53 2.20 5.26 -1.21
C ASP A 53 2.70 6.65 -0.81
N VAL A 54 2.99 7.49 -1.80
CA VAL A 54 3.40 8.88 -1.58
C VAL A 54 2.40 9.61 -0.69
N TRP A 55 2.90 10.34 0.29
CA TRP A 55 2.04 11.07 1.22
C TRP A 55 1.23 12.15 0.51
N THR A 56 1.81 12.79 -0.50
CA THR A 56 1.20 13.86 -1.28
C THR A 56 1.03 13.41 -2.73
N SER A 57 -0.21 13.37 -3.21
CA SER A 57 -0.50 13.01 -4.58
C SER A 57 -0.25 14.18 -5.55
N MET A 58 -0.12 13.88 -6.84
CA MET A 58 0.03 14.90 -7.88
C MET A 58 -1.13 15.91 -7.84
N GLY A 59 -0.79 17.22 -7.87
CA GLY A 59 -1.76 18.31 -7.82
C GLY A 59 -2.08 18.84 -6.41
N TYR A 60 -1.44 18.30 -5.37
CA TYR A 60 -1.58 18.73 -3.98
C TYR A 60 -0.28 19.26 -3.39
N GLU A 61 0.61 19.81 -4.21
CA GLU A 61 1.96 20.23 -3.81
C GLU A 61 1.96 21.31 -2.72
N ALA A 62 0.88 22.13 -2.66
CA ALA A 62 0.70 23.14 -1.62
C ALA A 62 0.50 22.56 -0.22
N GLU A 63 0.04 21.30 -0.11
CA GLU A 63 -0.20 20.60 1.16
C GLU A 63 1.02 19.80 1.61
N ASN A 64 2.11 19.77 0.82
CA ASN A 64 3.21 18.83 1.03
C ASN A 64 3.83 18.95 2.42
N GLU A 65 4.15 20.16 2.89
CA GLU A 65 4.76 20.36 4.22
C GLU A 65 3.85 19.92 5.37
N GLU A 66 2.54 20.12 5.25
CA GLU A 66 1.58 19.71 6.28
C GLU A 66 1.45 18.19 6.32
N ARG A 67 1.42 17.55 5.16
CA ARG A 67 1.33 16.09 5.02
C ARG A 67 2.62 15.41 5.48
N CYS A 68 3.80 15.92 5.12
CA CYS A 68 5.07 15.39 5.64
C CYS A 68 5.12 15.40 7.17
N LYS A 69 4.58 16.44 7.83
CA LYS A 69 4.51 16.51 9.29
C LYS A 69 3.52 15.51 9.87
N ALA A 70 2.37 15.32 9.22
CA ALA A 70 1.34 14.39 9.67
C ALA A 70 1.75 12.92 9.50
N PHE A 71 2.46 12.61 8.42
CA PHE A 71 2.82 11.24 8.02
C PHE A 71 4.25 10.83 8.42
N ILE A 72 4.99 11.65 9.17
CA ILE A 72 6.39 11.34 9.52
C ILE A 72 6.53 9.98 10.23
N ASP A 73 5.56 9.62 11.08
CA ASP A 73 5.54 8.35 11.80
C ASP A 73 5.08 7.17 10.91
N TRP A 74 4.66 7.43 9.67
CA TRP A 74 4.18 6.45 8.67
C TRP A 74 5.23 6.15 7.58
N CYS A 75 6.48 6.60 7.75
CA CYS A 75 7.60 6.15 6.91
C CYS A 75 7.84 4.65 7.13
N VAL A 76 7.77 3.84 6.07
CA VAL A 76 8.10 2.42 6.17
C VAL A 76 9.61 2.26 6.20
N ASP A 77 10.12 1.91 7.37
CA ASP A 77 11.53 1.66 7.65
C ASP A 77 11.79 0.21 8.08
N GLU A 78 13.04 -0.09 8.44
CA GLU A 78 13.45 -1.41 8.90
C GLU A 78 12.74 -1.83 10.19
N GLU A 79 12.37 -0.89 11.07
CA GLU A 79 11.63 -1.19 12.30
C GLU A 79 10.20 -1.63 11.99
N MET A 80 9.52 -0.95 11.06
CA MET A 80 8.20 -1.38 10.57
C MET A 80 8.24 -2.76 9.91
N MET A 81 9.26 -3.01 9.09
CA MET A 81 9.41 -4.32 8.44
C MET A 81 9.79 -5.42 9.44
N ALA A 82 10.50 -5.10 10.53
CA ALA A 82 10.91 -6.07 11.53
C ALA A 82 9.76 -6.60 12.40
N VAL A 83 8.67 -5.83 12.57
CA VAL A 83 7.47 -6.30 13.29
C VAL A 83 6.50 -7.10 12.40
N ALA A 84 6.69 -7.05 11.08
CA ALA A 84 5.97 -7.88 10.12
C ALA A 84 6.47 -9.34 10.16
N GLN A 85 5.90 -10.22 9.32
CA GLN A 85 6.44 -11.57 9.19
C GLN A 85 7.88 -11.55 8.65
N PRO A 86 8.75 -12.50 9.05
CA PRO A 86 10.13 -12.56 8.57
C PRO A 86 10.27 -12.67 7.04
N ASP A 87 9.26 -13.21 6.36
CA ASP A 87 9.18 -13.34 4.90
C ASP A 87 8.19 -12.34 4.28
N ALA A 88 7.82 -11.29 5.02
CA ALA A 88 6.91 -10.27 4.52
C ALA A 88 7.50 -9.55 3.30
N LEU A 89 6.64 -9.25 2.33
CA LEU A 89 7.01 -8.45 1.16
C LEU A 89 6.80 -6.96 1.42
N PHE A 90 7.64 -6.12 0.81
CA PHE A 90 7.39 -4.70 0.69
C PHE A 90 6.94 -4.35 -0.74
N MET A 91 5.81 -3.64 -0.85
CA MET A 91 5.21 -3.19 -2.12
C MET A 91 4.98 -1.67 -2.13
N HIS A 92 5.11 -1.06 -3.30
CA HIS A 92 4.89 0.37 -3.51
C HIS A 92 4.55 0.61 -4.99
N CYS A 93 3.46 1.32 -5.27
CA CYS A 93 2.93 1.43 -6.63
C CYS A 93 3.73 2.34 -7.59
N LEU A 94 4.66 3.11 -7.05
CA LEU A 94 5.58 4.05 -7.71
C LEU A 94 4.89 5.26 -8.37
N PRO A 95 5.58 6.40 -8.53
CA PRO A 95 6.95 6.70 -8.08
C PRO A 95 7.04 6.78 -6.55
N ALA A 96 8.24 6.59 -6.00
CA ALA A 96 8.51 6.65 -4.55
C ALA A 96 9.57 7.72 -4.23
N HIS A 97 9.41 8.42 -3.12
CA HIS A 97 10.37 9.32 -2.48
C HIS A 97 11.07 8.62 -1.31
N ARG A 98 12.31 8.18 -1.57
CA ARG A 98 13.18 7.63 -0.53
C ARG A 98 13.42 8.67 0.57
N GLY A 99 13.17 8.30 1.82
CA GLY A 99 13.28 9.16 2.99
C GLY A 99 11.99 9.91 3.35
N GLU A 100 10.93 9.78 2.56
CA GLU A 100 9.57 10.21 2.93
C GLU A 100 8.75 8.97 3.29
N GLU A 101 7.95 8.42 2.38
CA GLU A 101 7.06 7.30 2.70
C GLU A 101 7.78 5.97 2.94
N VAL A 102 9.04 5.85 2.50
CA VAL A 102 9.85 4.63 2.65
C VAL A 102 11.33 4.95 2.72
N THR A 103 12.11 4.22 3.51
CA THR A 103 13.57 4.34 3.54
C THR A 103 14.23 3.66 2.33
N ALA A 104 15.47 4.04 2.02
CA ALA A 104 16.22 3.41 0.92
C ALA A 104 16.49 1.92 1.21
N GLU A 105 16.77 1.61 2.47
CA GLU A 105 17.08 0.28 2.98
C GLU A 105 15.91 -0.70 2.78
N VAL A 106 14.66 -0.21 2.89
CA VAL A 106 13.47 -1.03 2.65
C VAL A 106 13.19 -1.18 1.15
N ILE A 107 13.07 -0.08 0.40
CA ILE A 107 12.67 -0.15 -1.01
C ILE A 107 13.71 -0.81 -1.91
N ASP A 108 15.00 -0.68 -1.60
CA ASP A 108 16.10 -1.33 -2.32
C ASP A 108 16.57 -2.62 -1.63
N GLY A 109 15.91 -3.00 -0.53
CA GLY A 109 16.21 -4.18 0.28
C GLY A 109 15.67 -5.49 -0.29
N PRO A 110 16.03 -6.63 0.34
CA PRO A 110 15.72 -7.96 -0.17
C PRO A 110 14.24 -8.36 -0.10
N GLN A 111 13.44 -7.69 0.75
CA GLN A 111 12.00 -7.94 0.88
C GLN A 111 11.18 -7.11 -0.12
N SER A 112 11.79 -6.16 -0.81
CA SER A 112 11.13 -5.29 -1.77
C SER A 112 10.86 -6.01 -3.09
N VAL A 113 9.61 -5.92 -3.55
CA VAL A 113 9.17 -6.45 -4.85
C VAL A 113 8.64 -5.34 -5.76
N VAL A 114 9.02 -4.07 -5.52
CA VAL A 114 8.49 -2.91 -6.27
C VAL A 114 8.73 -3.00 -7.78
N TRP A 115 9.81 -3.64 -8.22
CA TRP A 115 10.11 -3.83 -9.64
C TRP A 115 9.25 -4.92 -10.27
N ASP A 116 9.05 -6.04 -9.56
CA ASP A 116 8.15 -7.11 -10.01
C ASP A 116 6.69 -6.62 -10.01
N GLU A 117 6.29 -5.82 -9.01
CA GLU A 117 5.00 -5.14 -8.97
C GLU A 117 4.80 -4.24 -10.20
N ALA A 118 5.81 -3.42 -10.53
CA ALA A 118 5.78 -2.54 -11.68
C ALA A 118 5.70 -3.30 -13.01
N GLU A 119 6.48 -4.38 -13.17
CA GLU A 119 6.44 -5.23 -14.36
C GLU A 119 5.07 -5.91 -14.51
N ASN A 120 4.49 -6.40 -13.42
CA ASN A 120 3.19 -7.06 -13.41
C ASN A 120 2.04 -6.16 -13.88
N ARG A 121 2.19 -4.83 -13.85
CA ARG A 121 1.23 -3.89 -14.47
C ARG A 121 1.01 -4.21 -15.94
N MET A 122 2.07 -4.49 -16.70
CA MET A 122 1.97 -4.83 -18.12
C MET A 122 1.18 -6.13 -18.31
N HIS A 123 1.50 -7.16 -17.52
CA HIS A 123 0.87 -8.48 -17.63
C HIS A 123 -0.62 -8.43 -17.29
N VAL A 124 -0.98 -7.77 -16.20
CA VAL A 124 -2.38 -7.60 -15.77
C VAL A 124 -3.17 -6.81 -16.81
N GLN A 125 -2.61 -5.73 -17.35
CA GLN A 125 -3.29 -4.92 -18.37
C GLN A 125 -3.50 -5.67 -19.68
N LYS A 126 -2.53 -6.49 -20.12
CA LYS A 126 -2.71 -7.37 -21.29
C LYS A 126 -3.87 -8.34 -21.10
N ALA A 127 -3.90 -9.05 -19.96
CA ALA A 127 -4.96 -9.99 -19.65
C ALA A 127 -6.33 -9.31 -19.58
N LEU A 128 -6.39 -8.11 -18.97
CA LEU A 128 -7.62 -7.31 -18.91
C LEU A 128 -8.11 -6.92 -20.31
N MET A 129 -7.21 -6.47 -21.18
CA MET A 129 -7.56 -6.12 -22.56
C MET A 129 -8.08 -7.32 -23.35
N GLU A 130 -7.44 -8.49 -23.26
CA GLU A 130 -7.93 -9.71 -23.90
C GLU A 130 -9.31 -10.09 -23.40
N TYR A 131 -9.51 -10.07 -22.07
CA TYR A 131 -10.80 -10.38 -21.48
C TYR A 131 -11.91 -9.43 -21.98
N LEU A 132 -11.66 -8.13 -21.99
CA LEU A 132 -12.64 -7.12 -22.40
C LEU A 132 -12.94 -7.14 -23.90
N LEU A 133 -11.95 -7.40 -24.75
CA LEU A 133 -12.10 -7.35 -26.21
C LEU A 133 -12.53 -8.69 -26.82
N LEU A 134 -12.09 -9.81 -26.25
CA LEU A 134 -12.29 -11.16 -26.79
C LEU A 134 -13.25 -12.02 -25.94
N GLY A 135 -13.58 -11.59 -24.72
CA GLY A 135 -14.41 -12.35 -23.78
C GLY A 135 -13.72 -13.57 -23.15
N ARG A 136 -12.39 -13.68 -23.31
CA ARG A 136 -11.57 -14.78 -22.76
C ARG A 136 -10.13 -14.31 -22.54
N ILE A 137 -9.42 -15.01 -21.68
CA ILE A 137 -7.97 -14.87 -21.48
C ILE A 137 -7.29 -16.04 -22.19
N GLY A 138 -6.33 -15.75 -23.07
CA GLY A 138 -5.62 -16.74 -23.89
C GLY A 138 -4.33 -17.28 -23.28
#